data_AF-A0A942CBF2-F1
#
_entry.id   AF-A0A942CBF2-F1
#
_cell.length_a   1.000
_cell.length_b   1.000
_cell.length_c   1.000
_cell.angle_alpha   90.00
_cell.angle_beta   90.00
_cell.angle_gamma   90.00
#
_symmetry.space_group_name_H-M   'P 1'
#
loop_
_entity.id
_entity.type
_entity.pdbx_description
1 polymer ?
#
loop_
_entity_poly.entity_id
_entity_poly.type
_entity_poly.pdbx_seq_one_letter_code
_entity_poly.pdbx_strand_id
1 'polypeptide(L)'
;MIFEDDFPLLVSAHAIQQFQDRIAPMSNEKVEACILGGIRQAANIKLQPDGHSFRVRTRRPFPFEFRAYCVFDPEKLAYVVTTIVKGDSNVTRKHKRKEEPL
;
A
#
# COMPACT_ATOMS: atom_id res chain seq x y z
N MET A 1 -15.73 2.48 -7.24
CA MET A 1 -14.81 1.98 -6.16
C MET A 1 -13.89 3.14 -5.78
N ILE A 2 -13.31 3.25 -4.57
CA ILE A 2 -12.55 4.47 -4.11
C ILE A 2 -11.51 4.99 -5.13
N PHE A 3 -10.98 4.11 -5.98
CA PHE A 3 -9.93 4.40 -6.96
C PHE A 3 -10.37 4.29 -8.44
N GLU A 4 -11.66 4.17 -8.73
CA GLU A 4 -12.15 3.88 -10.10
C GLU A 4 -12.94 5.02 -10.76
N ASP A 5 -13.45 5.98 -9.99
CA ASP A 5 -14.44 6.94 -10.54
C ASP A 5 -13.90 8.36 -10.77
N ASP A 6 -12.90 8.82 -10.00
CA ASP A 6 -12.36 10.20 -10.14
C ASP A 6 -10.84 10.27 -10.35
N PHE A 7 -10.07 9.30 -9.86
CA PHE A 7 -8.60 9.34 -9.88
C PHE A 7 -8.00 7.94 -10.07
N PRO A 8 -7.11 7.74 -11.07
CA PRO A 8 -6.48 6.44 -11.33
C PRO A 8 -5.57 5.99 -10.17
N LEU A 9 -5.36 4.67 -10.09
CA LEU A 9 -4.40 4.05 -9.16
C LEU A 9 -3.13 3.61 -9.91
N LEU A 10 -1.99 4.15 -9.51
CA LEU A 10 -0.67 3.84 -10.05
C LEU A 10 0.20 3.11 -9.02
N VAL A 11 1.13 2.29 -9.49
CA VAL A 11 2.09 1.59 -8.62
C VAL A 11 3.48 2.19 -8.81
N SER A 12 4.09 2.68 -7.73
CA SER A 12 5.46 3.19 -7.81
C SER A 12 6.48 2.07 -8.00
N ALA A 13 7.60 2.36 -8.65
CA ALA A 13 8.74 1.44 -8.76
C ALA A 13 9.24 0.97 -7.37
N HIS A 14 9.17 1.86 -6.37
CA HIS A 14 9.51 1.52 -4.99
C HIS A 14 8.56 0.46 -4.40
N ALA A 15 7.25 0.59 -4.63
CA ALA A 15 6.27 -0.41 -4.19
C ALA A 15 6.46 -1.76 -4.89
N ILE A 16 6.83 -1.76 -6.18
CA ILE A 16 7.17 -2.98 -6.93
C ILE A 16 8.35 -3.69 -6.27
N GLN A 17 9.46 -2.96 -6.03
CA GLN A 17 10.64 -3.53 -5.38
C GLN A 17 10.30 -4.10 -3.99
N GLN A 18 9.55 -3.34 -3.18
CA GLN A 18 9.14 -3.79 -1.85
C GLN A 18 8.30 -5.07 -1.90
N PHE A 19 7.42 -5.23 -2.90
CA PHE A 19 6.65 -6.46 -3.07
C PHE A 19 7.56 -7.65 -3.43
N GLN A 20 8.50 -7.44 -4.36
CA GLN A 20 9.46 -8.46 -4.77
C GLN A 20 10.29 -8.94 -3.57
N ASP A 21 10.80 -8.00 -2.77
CA ASP A 21 11.65 -8.28 -1.61
C ASP A 21 10.90 -8.95 -0.46
N ARG A 22 9.64 -8.57 -0.22
CA ARG A 22 8.92 -8.91 1.02
C ARG A 22 7.87 -10.00 0.85
N ILE A 23 7.33 -10.15 -0.36
CA ILE A 23 6.19 -11.02 -0.65
C ILE A 23 6.60 -12.16 -1.56
N ALA A 24 6.97 -11.85 -2.80
CA ALA A 24 7.32 -12.85 -3.80
C ALA A 24 8.15 -12.24 -4.95
N PRO A 25 9.32 -12.82 -5.29
CA PRO A 25 10.13 -12.36 -6.40
C PRO A 25 9.47 -12.75 -7.73
N MET A 26 9.11 -11.76 -8.56
CA MET A 26 8.55 -11.95 -9.90
C MET A 26 8.77 -10.70 -10.75
N SER A 27 8.44 -10.74 -12.05
CA SER A 27 8.61 -9.59 -12.96
C SER A 27 7.76 -8.38 -12.54
N ASN A 28 8.23 -7.18 -12.88
CA ASN A 28 7.56 -5.92 -12.54
C ASN A 28 6.08 -5.90 -12.97
N GLU A 29 5.78 -6.32 -14.20
CA GLU A 29 4.42 -6.40 -14.75
C GLU A 29 3.51 -7.30 -13.91
N LYS A 30 4.02 -8.46 -13.45
CA LYS A 30 3.26 -9.39 -12.62
C LYS A 30 3.03 -8.83 -11.22
N VAL A 31 4.04 -8.16 -10.65
CA VAL A 31 3.91 -7.49 -9.35
C VAL A 31 2.88 -6.38 -9.41
N GLU A 32 2.94 -5.52 -10.42
CA GLU A 32 1.99 -4.44 -10.62
C GLU A 32 0.56 -4.99 -10.74
N ALA A 33 0.35 -6.01 -11.57
CA ALA A 33 -0.94 -6.69 -11.70
C ALA A 33 -1.44 -7.27 -10.36
N CYS A 34 -0.55 -7.86 -9.56
CA CYS A 34 -0.91 -8.38 -8.24
C CYS A 34 -1.28 -7.27 -7.25
N ILE A 35 -0.54 -6.15 -7.23
CA ILE A 35 -0.83 -5.02 -6.34
C ILE A 35 -2.18 -4.41 -6.70
N LEU A 36 -2.40 -4.10 -7.98
CA LEU A 36 -3.64 -3.51 -8.46
C LEU A 36 -4.84 -4.45 -8.25
N GLY A 37 -4.69 -5.73 -8.60
CA GLY A 37 -5.72 -6.75 -8.40
C GLY A 37 -6.06 -6.95 -6.93
N GLY A 38 -5.05 -6.95 -6.05
CA GLY A 38 -5.23 -7.06 -4.61
C GLY A 38 -5.97 -5.86 -4.02
N ILE A 39 -5.64 -4.65 -4.45
CA ILE A 39 -6.31 -3.42 -3.99
C ILE A 39 -7.76 -3.37 -4.46
N ARG A 40 -8.04 -3.72 -5.73
CA ARG A 40 -9.41 -3.76 -6.27
C ARG A 40 -10.31 -4.76 -5.53
N GLN A 41 -9.75 -5.87 -5.07
CA GLN A 41 -10.49 -6.90 -4.32
C GLN A 41 -10.52 -6.65 -2.80
N ALA A 42 -9.82 -5.62 -2.31
CA ALA A 42 -9.68 -5.41 -0.88
C ALA A 42 -10.97 -4.81 -0.28
N ALA A 43 -11.60 -5.56 0.63
CA ALA A 43 -12.71 -5.05 1.43
C ALA A 43 -12.26 -4.16 2.62
N ASN A 44 -10.97 -4.18 2.98
CA ASN A 44 -10.45 -3.44 4.13
C ASN A 44 -9.61 -2.24 3.67
N ILE A 45 -10.29 -1.11 3.48
CA ILE A 45 -9.69 0.16 3.09
C ILE A 45 -9.98 1.17 4.22
N LYS A 46 -8.94 1.83 4.72
CA LYS A 46 -9.07 2.85 5.77
C LYS A 46 -8.36 4.13 5.36
N LEU A 47 -9.07 5.25 5.46
CA LEU A 47 -8.48 6.59 5.36
C LEU A 47 -7.55 6.81 6.57
N GLN A 48 -6.40 7.41 6.33
CA GLN A 48 -5.44 7.77 7.37
C GLN A 48 -5.77 9.13 7.99
N PRO A 49 -5.19 9.45 9.17
CA PRO A 49 -5.43 10.73 9.84
C PRO A 49 -5.02 11.97 9.04
N ASP A 50 -4.18 11.81 8.01
CA ASP A 50 -3.79 12.90 7.11
C ASP A 50 -4.93 13.32 6.16
N GLY A 51 -6.02 12.56 6.08
CA GLY A 51 -7.17 12.86 5.23
C GLY A 51 -6.95 12.63 3.73
N HIS A 52 -5.76 12.21 3.31
CA HIS A 52 -5.37 12.13 1.90
C HIS A 52 -4.71 10.80 1.50
N SER A 53 -4.41 9.93 2.46
CA SER A 53 -3.87 8.60 2.19
C SER A 53 -4.77 7.47 2.67
N PHE A 54 -4.75 6.37 1.93
CA PHE A 54 -5.48 5.16 2.25
C PHE A 54 -4.51 4.04 2.61
N ARG A 55 -4.85 3.30 3.67
CA ARG A 55 -4.27 1.98 3.92
C ARG A 55 -5.24 0.91 3.47
N VAL A 56 -4.78 0.11 2.53
CA VAL A 56 -5.50 -1.03 1.98
C VAL A 56 -4.89 -2.31 2.54
N ARG A 57 -5.71 -3.24 3.03
CA ARG A 57 -5.25 -4.56 3.48
C ARG A 57 -5.89 -5.63 2.61
N THR A 58 -5.06 -6.37 1.88
CA THR A 58 -5.49 -7.59 1.19
C THR A 58 -5.60 -8.74 2.20
N ARG A 59 -6.55 -9.63 1.96
CA ARG A 59 -6.80 -10.86 2.74
C ARG A 59 -7.26 -11.96 1.79
N ARG A 60 -7.30 -13.20 2.28
CA ARG A 60 -7.99 -14.30 1.57
C ARG A 60 -9.38 -13.88 1.06
N PRO A 61 -9.81 -14.33 -0.12
CA PRO A 61 -9.20 -15.36 -0.97
C PRO A 61 -8.05 -14.89 -1.87
N PHE A 62 -7.65 -13.63 -1.81
CA PHE A 62 -6.54 -13.13 -2.65
C PHE A 62 -5.21 -13.83 -2.30
N PRO A 63 -4.38 -14.23 -3.29
CA PRO A 63 -3.22 -15.11 -3.07
C PRO A 63 -2.08 -14.49 -2.25
N PHE A 64 -2.01 -13.16 -2.12
CA PHE A 64 -0.97 -12.49 -1.34
C PHE A 64 -1.55 -11.55 -0.29
N GLU A 65 -1.25 -11.81 0.98
CA GLU A 65 -1.62 -10.89 2.07
C GLU A 65 -0.57 -9.80 2.26
N PHE A 66 -0.95 -8.56 2.01
CA PHE A 66 -0.12 -7.37 2.19
C PHE A 66 -0.96 -6.15 2.60
N ARG A 67 -0.27 -5.12 3.08
CA ARG A 67 -0.83 -3.79 3.31
C ARG A 67 -0.20 -2.83 2.31
N ALA A 68 -1.03 -2.14 1.55
CA ALA A 68 -0.62 -1.07 0.66
C ALA A 68 -0.97 0.29 1.27
N TYR A 69 -0.08 1.26 1.10
CA TYR A 69 -0.36 2.67 1.37
C TYR A 69 -0.47 3.40 0.05
N CYS A 70 -1.63 3.99 -0.19
CA CYS A 70 -1.97 4.73 -1.39
C CYS A 70 -2.06 6.21 -1.02
N VAL A 71 -1.27 7.06 -1.66
CA VAL A 71 -1.21 8.51 -1.38
C VAL A 71 -1.70 9.25 -2.60
N PHE A 72 -2.55 10.26 -2.42
CA PHE A 72 -2.94 11.12 -3.54
C PHE A 72 -1.77 12.00 -3.98
N ASP A 73 -1.45 11.96 -5.27
CA ASP A 73 -0.46 12.79 -5.93
C ASP A 73 -1.20 13.85 -6.78
N PRO A 74 -1.21 15.13 -6.35
CA PRO A 74 -1.96 16.18 -7.04
C PRO A 74 -1.34 16.55 -8.39
N GLU A 75 -0.04 16.31 -8.61
CA GLU A 75 0.62 16.60 -9.89
C GLU A 75 0.19 15.58 -10.96
N LYS A 76 -0.01 14.32 -10.55
CA LYS A 76 -0.46 13.25 -11.43
C LYS A 76 -1.97 13.09 -11.48
N LEU A 77 -2.70 13.80 -10.61
CA LEU A 77 -4.13 13.61 -10.34
C LEU A 77 -4.45 12.12 -10.15
N ALA A 78 -3.67 11.43 -9.33
CA ALA A 78 -3.73 9.97 -9.19
C ALA A 78 -3.44 9.54 -7.76
N TYR A 79 -3.99 8.39 -7.34
CA TYR A 79 -3.49 7.69 -6.16
C TYR A 79 -2.27 6.85 -6.54
N VAL A 80 -1.20 6.97 -5.76
CA VAL A 80 0.05 6.22 -5.98
C VAL A 80 0.28 5.27 -4.82
N VAL A 81 0.47 3.98 -5.13
CA VAL A 81 0.92 2.99 -4.15
C VAL A 81 2.40 3.22 -3.88
N THR A 82 2.71 3.70 -2.68
CA THR A 82 4.09 4.07 -2.29
C THR A 82 4.76 3.01 -1.42
N THR A 83 3.98 2.24 -0.67
CA THR A 83 4.52 1.27 0.30
C THR A 83 3.73 -0.03 0.31
N ILE A 84 4.43 -1.16 0.31
CA ILE A 84 3.94 -2.52 0.47
C ILE A 84 4.55 -3.14 1.73
N VAL A 85 3.71 -3.63 2.64
CA VAL A 85 4.12 -4.32 3.87
C VAL A 85 3.53 -5.73 3.88
N LYS A 86 4.31 -6.74 4.28
CA LYS A 86 3.81 -8.11 4.44
C LYS A 86 2.68 -8.19 5.47
N GLY A 87 1.62 -8.95 5.17
CA GLY A 87 0.38 -9.02 5.96
C GLY A 87 0.59 -9.37 7.44
N ASP A 88 1.59 -10.21 7.72
CA ASP A 88 1.97 -10.71 9.06
C ASP A 88 2.93 -9.80 9.81
N SER A 89 3.42 -8.72 9.18
CA SER A 89 4.27 -7.76 9.87
C SER A 89 3.40 -7.01 10.88
N ASN A 90 3.42 -7.50 12.12
CA ASN A 90 3.27 -6.68 13.31
C ASN A 90 4.34 -5.58 13.22
N VAL A 91 4.05 -4.52 12.48
CA VAL A 91 4.75 -3.25 12.62
C VAL A 91 4.41 -2.77 14.01
N THR A 92 5.18 -3.24 15.00
CA THR A 92 5.26 -2.65 16.31
C THR A 92 5.63 -1.20 16.09
N ARG A 93 4.66 -0.35 16.39
CA ARG A 93 4.83 1.10 16.49
C ARG A 93 6.14 1.34 17.25
N LYS A 94 7.19 1.86 16.59
CA LYS A 94 8.33 2.48 17.30
C LYS A 94 7.78 3.75 17.98
N HIS A 95 7.04 3.57 19.07
CA HIS A 95 6.72 4.63 20.01
C HIS A 95 7.71 4.51 21.16
N LYS A 96 8.76 5.33 21.10
CA LYS A 96 9.22 6.17 22.21
C LYS A 96 10.32 7.09 21.68
N ARG A 97 9.91 8.18 21.05
CA ARG A 97 10.63 9.45 21.21
C ARG A 97 10.26 9.92 22.62
N LYS A 98 11.13 9.64 23.60
CA LYS A 98 11.29 10.47 24.80
C LYS A 98 12.64 11.13 24.54
N GLU A 99 12.63 12.34 23.97
CA GLU A 99 12.85 13.58 24.74
C GLU A 99 14.04 13.43 25.68
N GLU A 100 15.13 14.11 25.30
CA GLU A 100 16.38 14.24 26.03
C GLU A 100 16.16 14.74 27.46
N PRO A 101 16.90 14.24 28.46
CA PRO A 101 17.09 15.00 29.68
C PRO A 101 18.17 16.06 29.47
N LEU A 102 17.85 17.27 29.91
CA LEU A 102 18.73 18.42 30.13
C LEU A 102 20.00 18.04 30.91
#